data_AF-A0AA39XSJ0-F1
#
_entry.id   AF-A0AA39XSJ0-F1
#
_cell.length_a   1.000
_cell.length_b   1.000
_cell.length_c   1.000
_cell.angle_alpha   90.00
_cell.angle_beta   90.00
_cell.angle_gamma   90.00
#
_symmetry.space_group_name_H-M   'P 1'
#
loop_
_entity.id
_entity.type
_entity.pdbx_description
1 polymer ?
#
loop_
_entity_poly.entity_id
_entity_poly.type
_entity_poly.pdbx_seq_one_letter_code
_entity_poly.pdbx_strand_id
1 'polypeptide(L)'
;MSTSSMISRMLPPIMRHRKRAEPPTLSDEQLDKLLAGLCSYPDDASAKDARISDQNIQDITIYLKSLDEKTSRAGQAAWHLRPRTYAILRTINRLSLMDTFIEKGQNDFLIPWNEKTLPMSLFEKEPDDCTRETFFRVQHFYLTKFNVKEVETEGGEHQSLGVSGDNYFKKIRLLGQGGFG
;
A
#
# COMPACT_ATOMS: atom_id res chain seq x y z
N MET A 1 53.51 49.04 44.93
CA MET A 1 52.90 47.72 44.63
C MET A 1 51.60 47.97 43.89
N SER A 2 51.55 47.68 42.59
CA SER A 2 50.29 47.72 41.82
C SER A 2 50.39 46.68 40.72
N THR A 3 49.69 45.55 40.90
CA THR A 3 49.65 44.44 39.95
C THR A 3 48.40 44.59 39.09
N SER A 4 48.62 44.84 37.79
CA SER A 4 47.57 44.93 36.78
C SER A 4 47.23 43.51 36.31
N SER A 5 46.01 43.05 36.58
CA SER A 5 45.48 41.75 36.12
C SER A 5 44.54 41.97 34.94
N MET A 6 44.99 41.58 33.74
CA MET A 6 44.16 41.56 32.53
C MET A 6 43.30 40.29 32.52
N ILE A 7 41.99 40.46 32.68
CA ILE A 7 41.01 39.39 32.47
C ILE A 7 40.60 39.41 30.99
N SER A 8 41.17 38.46 30.24
CA SER A 8 40.78 38.14 28.87
C SER A 8 39.36 37.53 28.85
N ARG A 9 38.40 38.22 28.23
CA ARG A 9 37.06 37.69 27.99
C ARG A 9 37.04 36.92 26.68
N MET A 10 37.05 35.59 26.75
CA MET A 10 36.74 34.73 25.60
C MET A 10 35.22 34.75 25.34
N LEU A 11 34.83 35.12 24.12
CA LEU A 11 33.47 34.98 23.60
C LEU A 11 33.18 33.51 23.26
N PRO A 12 31.96 33.00 23.48
CA PRO A 12 31.60 31.64 23.12
C PRO A 12 31.45 31.49 21.59
N PRO A 13 31.69 30.29 21.04
CA PRO A 13 31.60 30.03 19.61
C PRO A 13 30.15 30.09 19.13
N ILE A 14 29.92 30.83 18.05
CA ILE A 14 28.65 30.88 17.33
C ILE A 14 28.35 29.48 16.78
N MET A 15 27.37 28.79 17.37
CA MET A 15 26.84 27.54 16.82
C MET A 15 26.15 27.85 15.49
N ARG A 16 26.83 27.54 14.38
CA ARG A 16 26.20 27.52 13.06
C ARG A 16 25.15 26.43 13.07
N HIS A 17 23.87 26.82 13.08
CA HIS A 17 22.78 25.91 12.78
C HIS A 17 23.05 25.29 11.41
N ARG A 18 23.44 24.02 11.42
CA ARG A 18 23.55 23.20 10.22
C ARG A 18 22.13 23.12 9.65
N LYS A 19 21.85 23.87 8.58
CA LYS A 19 20.61 23.71 7.80
C LYS A 19 20.50 22.22 7.50
N ARG A 20 19.48 21.59 8.07
CA ARG A 20 19.13 20.20 7.76
C ARG A 20 18.86 20.20 6.26
N ALA A 21 19.67 19.51 5.48
CA ALA A 21 19.37 19.32 4.07
C ALA A 21 18.02 18.61 4.02
N GLU A 22 17.00 19.26 3.45
CA GLU A 22 15.74 18.58 3.20
C GLU A 22 16.04 17.38 2.30
N PRO A 23 15.47 16.20 2.61
CA PRO A 23 15.64 15.04 1.75
C PRO A 23 15.16 15.43 0.34
N PRO A 24 15.87 14.99 -0.72
CA PRO A 24 15.48 15.31 -2.09
C PRO A 24 14.03 14.84 -2.29
N THR A 25 13.12 15.80 -2.41
CA THR A 25 11.73 15.54 -2.77
C THR A 25 11.75 15.09 -4.22
N LEU A 26 11.43 13.81 -4.47
CA LEU A 26 11.33 13.26 -5.83
C LEU A 26 10.41 14.14 -6.66
N SER A 27 10.73 14.43 -7.92
CA SER A 27 9.83 15.17 -8.81
C SER A 27 8.59 14.33 -9.18
N ASP A 28 7.54 14.96 -9.70
CA ASP A 28 6.32 14.23 -10.11
C ASP A 28 6.60 13.26 -11.25
N GLU A 29 7.45 13.65 -12.20
CA GLU A 29 7.90 12.78 -13.31
C GLU A 29 8.69 11.57 -12.81
N GLN A 30 9.52 11.75 -11.77
CA GLN A 30 10.28 10.65 -11.17
C GLN A 30 9.35 9.67 -10.46
N LEU A 31 8.39 10.17 -9.68
CA LEU A 31 7.38 9.34 -9.01
C LEU A 31 6.55 8.55 -10.04
N ASP A 32 6.11 9.23 -11.10
CA ASP A 32 5.30 8.57 -12.13
C ASP A 32 6.08 7.46 -12.85
N LYS A 33 7.35 7.71 -13.19
CA LYS A 33 8.23 6.70 -13.79
C LYS A 33 8.48 5.50 -12.87
N LEU A 34 8.68 5.73 -11.58
CA LEU A 34 8.87 4.66 -10.59
C LEU A 34 7.60 3.82 -10.45
N LEU A 35 6.44 4.47 -10.32
CA LEU A 35 5.14 3.80 -10.26
C LEU A 35 4.84 3.04 -11.55
N ALA A 36 5.17 3.58 -12.72
CA ALA A 36 5.05 2.88 -14.00
C ALA A 36 5.88 1.60 -14.03
N GLY A 37 7.13 1.65 -13.59
CA GLY A 37 8.02 0.49 -13.54
C GLY A 37 7.51 -0.60 -12.60
N LEU A 38 7.01 -0.22 -11.43
CA LEU A 38 6.43 -1.14 -10.44
C LEU A 38 5.09 -1.74 -10.89
N CYS A 39 4.32 -1.03 -11.71
CA CYS A 39 3.04 -1.49 -12.24
C CYS A 39 3.18 -2.22 -13.61
N SER A 40 4.38 -2.71 -13.91
CA SER A 40 4.61 -3.52 -15.12
C SER A 40 3.97 -4.89 -14.97
N TYR A 41 3.16 -5.26 -15.97
CA TYR A 41 2.49 -6.54 -16.05
C TYR A 41 3.13 -7.37 -17.17
N PRO A 42 3.50 -8.64 -16.92
CA PRO A 42 4.12 -9.47 -17.95
C PRO A 42 3.07 -9.84 -19.02
N ASP A 43 3.36 -9.51 -20.28
CA ASP A 43 2.46 -9.79 -21.42
C ASP A 43 2.29 -11.29 -21.72
N ASP A 44 3.21 -12.13 -21.25
CA ASP A 44 3.24 -13.55 -21.60
C ASP A 44 2.41 -14.44 -20.67
N ALA A 45 1.94 -15.57 -21.21
CA ALA A 45 1.15 -16.62 -20.53
C ALA A 45 1.78 -17.20 -19.24
N SER A 46 3.04 -16.84 -18.93
CA SER A 46 3.72 -17.06 -17.65
C SER A 46 3.03 -16.33 -16.47
N ALA A 47 2.19 -15.34 -16.77
CA ALA A 47 1.41 -14.59 -15.79
C ALA A 47 0.39 -15.43 -14.99
N LYS A 48 0.07 -16.67 -15.43
CA LYS A 48 -0.89 -17.53 -14.70
C LYS A 48 -0.43 -17.80 -13.25
N ASP A 49 0.89 -17.97 -13.06
CA ASP A 49 1.50 -18.23 -11.75
C ASP A 49 2.40 -17.10 -11.25
N ALA A 50 2.70 -16.10 -12.10
CA ALA A 50 3.42 -14.92 -11.67
C ALA A 50 2.55 -14.08 -10.73
N ARG A 51 3.11 -13.77 -9.56
CA ARG A 51 2.51 -12.89 -8.55
C ARG A 51 3.50 -11.79 -8.25
N ILE A 52 3.00 -10.58 -8.06
CA ILE A 52 3.82 -9.48 -7.57
C ILE A 52 4.38 -9.79 -6.18
N SER A 53 5.60 -9.34 -5.90
CA SER A 53 6.18 -9.48 -4.57
C SER A 53 5.52 -8.53 -3.57
N ASP A 54 5.47 -8.92 -2.29
CA ASP A 54 4.99 -8.04 -1.21
C ASP A 54 5.83 -6.76 -1.13
N GLN A 55 7.13 -6.85 -1.42
CA GLN A 55 8.03 -5.70 -1.47
C GLN A 55 7.60 -4.69 -2.53
N ASN A 56 7.23 -5.13 -3.74
CA ASN A 56 6.78 -4.22 -4.78
C ASN A 56 5.46 -3.53 -4.39
N ILE A 57 4.53 -4.23 -3.74
CA ILE A 57 3.30 -3.62 -3.21
C ILE A 57 3.63 -2.57 -2.13
N GLN A 58 4.57 -2.88 -1.25
CA GLN A 58 5.04 -1.96 -0.23
C GLN A 58 5.68 -0.71 -0.86
N ASP A 59 6.50 -0.88 -1.89
CA ASP A 59 7.13 0.23 -2.61
C ASP A 59 6.08 1.09 -3.32
N ILE A 60 5.10 0.48 -4.00
CA ILE A 60 3.95 1.20 -4.58
C ILE A 60 3.25 2.03 -3.50
N THR A 61 2.99 1.45 -2.33
CA THR A 61 2.35 2.13 -1.20
C THR A 61 3.15 3.35 -0.75
N ILE A 62 4.48 3.22 -0.62
CA ILE A 62 5.38 4.32 -0.23
C ILE A 62 5.32 5.45 -1.24
N TYR A 63 5.44 5.14 -2.54
CA TYR A 63 5.41 6.16 -3.59
C TYR A 63 4.03 6.82 -3.74
N LEU A 64 2.95 6.06 -3.56
CA LEU A 64 1.60 6.62 -3.52
C LEU A 64 1.40 7.56 -2.34
N LYS A 65 2.00 7.28 -1.18
CA LYS A 65 1.92 8.18 -0.03
C LYS A 65 2.57 9.53 -0.34
N SER A 66 3.74 9.53 -0.97
CA SER A 66 4.38 10.77 -1.43
C SER A 66 3.54 11.50 -2.48
N LEU A 67 2.87 10.76 -3.37
CA LEU A 67 1.95 11.34 -4.36
C LEU A 67 0.71 11.97 -3.70
N ASP A 68 0.13 11.31 -2.71
CA ASP A 68 -1.02 11.80 -1.95
C ASP A 68 -0.67 13.07 -1.17
N GLU A 69 0.49 13.12 -0.52
CA GLU A 69 0.98 14.32 0.18
C GLU A 69 1.09 15.52 -0.76
N LYS A 70 1.62 15.32 -1.98
CA LYS A 70 1.74 16.40 -2.99
C LYS A 70 0.41 16.85 -3.55
N THR A 71 -0.50 15.91 -3.78
CA THR A 71 -1.83 16.18 -4.34
C THR A 71 -2.86 16.56 -3.27
N SER A 72 -2.42 16.70 -2.00
CA SER A 72 -3.27 16.99 -0.85
C SER A 72 -4.42 15.98 -0.68
N ARG A 73 -4.23 14.73 -1.11
CA ARG A 73 -5.17 13.63 -0.86
C ARG A 73 -4.95 13.09 0.54
N ALA A 74 -6.04 13.02 1.31
CA ALA A 74 -6.00 12.56 2.70
C ALA A 74 -7.23 11.73 3.06
N GLY A 75 -7.12 10.97 4.15
CA GLY A 75 -8.20 10.14 4.66
C GLY A 75 -8.63 9.08 3.64
N GLN A 76 -9.95 8.90 3.48
CA GLN A 76 -10.50 7.87 2.58
C GLN A 76 -10.19 8.10 1.11
N ALA A 77 -9.87 9.34 0.71
CA ALA A 77 -9.50 9.68 -0.66
C ALA A 77 -8.03 9.35 -1.00
N ALA A 78 -7.24 8.97 -0.01
CA ALA A 78 -5.82 8.69 -0.23
C ALA A 78 -5.63 7.39 -1.01
N TRP A 79 -4.82 7.45 -2.07
CA TRP A 79 -4.57 6.33 -2.98
C TRP A 79 -3.65 5.28 -2.35
N HIS A 80 -2.75 5.66 -1.45
CA HIS A 80 -1.87 4.72 -0.74
C HIS A 80 -2.62 3.69 0.13
N LEU A 81 -3.91 3.90 0.41
CA LEU A 81 -4.76 2.92 1.08
C LEU A 81 -5.23 1.79 0.14
N ARG A 82 -4.98 1.93 -1.16
CA ARG A 82 -5.48 1.05 -2.22
C ARG A 82 -4.39 0.74 -3.27
N PRO A 83 -3.18 0.34 -2.86
CA PRO A 83 -2.03 0.19 -3.76
C PRO A 83 -2.26 -0.85 -4.87
N ARG A 84 -2.97 -1.95 -4.60
CA ARG A 84 -3.29 -2.97 -5.61
C ARG A 84 -4.35 -2.47 -6.58
N THR A 85 -5.39 -1.81 -6.07
CA THR A 85 -6.41 -1.17 -6.92
C THR A 85 -5.75 -0.20 -7.91
N TYR A 86 -4.88 0.67 -7.40
CA TYR A 86 -4.12 1.62 -8.20
C TYR A 86 -3.30 0.91 -9.28
N ALA A 87 -2.53 -0.12 -8.90
CA ALA A 87 -1.66 -0.84 -9.81
C ALA A 87 -2.46 -1.52 -10.94
N ILE A 88 -3.55 -2.20 -10.61
CA ILE A 88 -4.44 -2.85 -11.59
C ILE A 88 -4.98 -1.81 -12.60
N LEU A 89 -5.52 -0.70 -12.09
CA LEU A 89 -6.06 0.37 -12.93
C LEU A 89 -4.97 1.05 -13.77
N ARG A 90 -3.74 1.15 -13.25
CA ARG A 90 -2.60 1.70 -14.00
C ARG A 90 -2.21 0.78 -15.15
N THR A 91 -2.09 -0.52 -14.89
CA THR A 91 -1.73 -1.53 -15.89
C THR A 91 -2.72 -1.56 -17.05
N ILE A 92 -4.02 -1.45 -16.78
CA ILE A 92 -5.06 -1.47 -17.82
C ILE A 92 -5.36 -0.09 -18.41
N ASN A 93 -4.55 0.92 -18.07
CA ASN A 93 -4.70 2.31 -18.51
C ASN A 93 -6.11 2.89 -18.21
N ARG A 94 -6.58 2.70 -16.97
CA ARG A 94 -7.87 3.19 -16.45
C ARG A 94 -7.73 3.82 -15.06
N LEU A 95 -6.63 4.56 -14.85
CA LEU A 95 -6.38 5.29 -13.59
C LEU A 95 -7.50 6.29 -13.23
N SER A 96 -8.22 6.81 -14.23
CA SER A 96 -9.37 7.70 -14.04
C SER A 96 -10.51 7.08 -13.23
N LEU A 97 -10.59 5.75 -13.16
CA LEU A 97 -11.61 5.06 -12.37
C LEU A 97 -11.31 5.05 -10.86
N MET A 98 -10.13 5.51 -10.44
CA MET A 98 -9.71 5.43 -9.04
C MET A 98 -10.69 6.16 -8.11
N ASP A 99 -11.17 7.34 -8.51
CA ASP A 99 -12.13 8.12 -7.73
C ASP A 99 -13.48 7.39 -7.62
N THR A 100 -13.93 6.73 -8.69
CA THR A 100 -15.16 5.91 -8.64
C THR A 100 -15.03 4.70 -7.71
N PHE A 101 -13.85 4.06 -7.66
CA PHE A 101 -13.59 2.99 -6.69
C PHE A 101 -13.64 3.52 -5.25
N ILE A 102 -13.06 4.70 -5.01
CA ILE A 102 -13.07 5.37 -3.70
C ILE A 102 -14.51 5.73 -3.29
N GLU A 103 -15.29 6.35 -4.17
CA GLU A 103 -16.69 6.72 -3.94
C GLU A 103 -17.57 5.51 -3.59
N LYS A 104 -17.34 4.38 -4.25
CA LYS A 104 -18.04 3.13 -3.99
C LYS A 104 -17.52 2.37 -2.76
N GLY A 105 -16.61 2.97 -2.00
CA GLY A 105 -16.00 2.36 -0.81
C GLY A 105 -15.15 1.12 -1.12
N GLN A 106 -14.78 0.92 -2.38
CA GLN A 106 -13.96 -0.21 -2.81
C GLN A 106 -12.53 0.02 -2.33
N ASN A 107 -11.95 -0.98 -1.69
CA ASN A 107 -10.58 -0.92 -1.18
C ASN A 107 -9.88 -2.27 -1.37
N ASP A 108 -8.57 -2.29 -1.11
CA ASP A 108 -7.75 -3.49 -1.30
C ASP A 108 -8.16 -4.67 -0.40
N PHE A 109 -8.92 -4.46 0.69
CA PHE A 109 -9.45 -5.55 1.52
C PHE A 109 -10.57 -6.34 0.83
N LEU A 110 -11.20 -5.77 -0.20
CA LEU A 110 -12.26 -6.43 -0.97
C LEU A 110 -11.70 -7.26 -2.14
N ILE A 111 -10.38 -7.24 -2.33
CA ILE A 111 -9.69 -8.06 -3.34
C ILE A 111 -9.60 -9.50 -2.80
N PRO A 112 -9.92 -10.53 -3.62
CA PRO A 112 -10.23 -10.46 -5.05
C PRO A 112 -11.68 -10.07 -5.35
N TRP A 113 -11.86 -9.12 -6.27
CA TRP A 113 -13.15 -8.89 -6.89
C TRP A 113 -13.52 -10.06 -7.80
N ASN A 114 -14.83 -10.27 -7.95
CA ASN A 114 -15.45 -11.23 -8.84
C ASN A 114 -16.60 -10.53 -9.59
N GLU A 115 -17.27 -11.29 -10.46
CA GLU A 115 -18.34 -10.74 -11.30
C GLU A 115 -19.46 -10.04 -10.53
N LYS A 116 -19.74 -10.48 -9.29
CA LYS A 116 -20.79 -9.91 -8.45
C LYS A 116 -20.32 -8.70 -7.64
N THR A 117 -19.05 -8.66 -7.24
CA THR A 117 -18.51 -7.60 -6.37
C THR A 117 -17.92 -6.44 -7.14
N LEU A 118 -17.50 -6.64 -8.39
CA LEU A 118 -17.05 -5.57 -9.28
C LEU A 118 -18.26 -4.91 -9.96
N PRO A 119 -18.55 -3.62 -9.68
CA PRO A 119 -19.73 -2.96 -10.26
C PRO A 119 -19.74 -3.00 -11.79
N MET A 120 -20.82 -3.52 -12.37
CA MET A 120 -20.97 -3.68 -13.83
C MET A 120 -20.78 -2.36 -14.59
N SER A 121 -21.33 -1.28 -14.04
CA SER A 121 -21.30 0.07 -14.63
C SER A 121 -19.91 0.68 -14.83
N LEU A 122 -18.84 0.10 -14.28
CA LEU A 122 -17.48 0.65 -14.37
C LEU A 122 -16.84 0.45 -15.75
N PHE A 123 -17.28 -0.56 -16.49
CA PHE A 123 -16.66 -0.97 -17.77
C PHE A 123 -17.67 -1.02 -18.94
N GLU A 124 -18.92 -0.61 -18.73
CA GLU A 124 -20.00 -0.72 -19.73
C GLU A 124 -19.97 0.34 -20.85
N LYS A 125 -19.27 1.46 -20.65
CA LYS A 125 -19.30 2.62 -21.56
C LYS A 125 -18.03 2.83 -22.38
N GLU A 126 -17.06 1.91 -22.29
CA GLU A 126 -15.70 2.17 -22.74
C GLU A 126 -15.38 1.46 -24.07
N PRO A 127 -14.67 2.13 -25.00
CA PRO A 127 -14.30 1.53 -26.29
C PRO A 127 -13.17 0.48 -26.16
N ASP A 128 -13.46 -0.68 -26.76
CA ASP A 128 -12.69 -1.82 -27.29
C ASP A 128 -11.46 -2.46 -26.61
N ASP A 129 -10.69 -1.84 -25.70
CA ASP A 129 -9.42 -2.49 -25.26
C ASP A 129 -9.36 -2.94 -23.78
N CYS A 130 -10.25 -2.48 -22.92
CA CYS A 130 -10.19 -2.78 -21.48
C CYS A 130 -11.45 -3.49 -20.98
N THR A 131 -11.48 -4.81 -21.12
CA THR A 131 -12.58 -5.66 -20.65
C THR A 131 -12.48 -5.95 -19.15
N ARG A 132 -13.62 -6.31 -18.54
CA ARG A 132 -13.66 -6.87 -17.17
C ARG A 132 -12.76 -8.10 -17.03
N GLU A 133 -12.66 -8.89 -18.09
CA GLU A 133 -11.76 -10.05 -18.14
C GLU A 133 -10.30 -9.64 -17.99
N THR A 134 -9.85 -8.59 -18.70
CA THR A 134 -8.51 -8.02 -18.53
C THR A 134 -8.29 -7.53 -17.10
N PHE A 135 -9.28 -6.87 -16.50
CA PHE A 135 -9.21 -6.45 -15.09
C PHE A 135 -9.00 -7.65 -14.15
N PHE A 136 -9.78 -8.72 -14.28
CA PHE A 136 -9.65 -9.91 -13.42
C PHE A 136 -8.33 -10.66 -13.64
N ARG A 137 -7.86 -10.70 -14.89
CA ARG A 137 -6.56 -11.28 -15.25
C ARG A 137 -5.41 -10.51 -14.58
N VAL A 138 -5.41 -9.19 -14.69
CA VAL A 138 -4.41 -8.32 -14.05
C VAL A 138 -4.53 -8.37 -12.53
N GLN A 139 -5.75 -8.39 -11.97
CA GLN A 139 -5.97 -8.54 -10.53
C GLN A 139 -5.25 -9.77 -9.99
N HIS A 140 -5.32 -10.90 -10.69
CA HIS A 140 -4.65 -12.13 -10.26
C HIS A 140 -3.15 -11.91 -10.03
N PHE A 141 -2.47 -11.18 -10.91
CA PHE A 141 -1.05 -10.87 -10.74
C PHE A 141 -0.77 -10.03 -9.48
N TYR A 142 -1.65 -9.10 -9.14
CA TYR A 142 -1.53 -8.24 -7.95
C TYR A 142 -2.04 -8.86 -6.65
N LEU A 143 -2.53 -10.10 -6.70
CA LEU A 143 -2.73 -10.90 -5.50
C LEU A 143 -1.36 -11.24 -4.91
N THR A 144 -1.18 -11.08 -3.60
CA THR A 144 0.03 -11.54 -2.92
C THR A 144 -0.13 -13.03 -2.59
N LYS A 145 0.98 -13.78 -2.49
CA LYS A 145 0.93 -15.25 -2.24
C LYS A 145 0.12 -15.59 -0.98
N PHE A 146 0.20 -14.75 0.05
CA PHE A 146 -0.56 -14.87 1.30
C PHE A 146 -2.00 -14.34 1.22
N ASN A 147 -2.69 -14.53 0.09
CA ASN A 147 -4.12 -14.26 0.09
C ASN A 147 -4.87 -15.43 0.73
N VAL A 148 -5.71 -15.07 1.70
CA VAL A 148 -6.48 -15.90 2.65
C VAL A 148 -7.18 -17.11 2.03
N LYS A 149 -7.41 -17.12 0.71
CA LYS A 149 -7.93 -18.29 0.01
C LYS A 149 -7.08 -19.55 0.16
N GLU A 150 -5.75 -19.49 0.25
CA GLU A 150 -4.95 -20.71 0.52
C GLU A 150 -5.21 -21.27 1.92
N VAL A 151 -5.63 -20.42 2.87
CA VAL A 151 -6.04 -20.82 4.22
C VAL A 151 -7.47 -21.39 4.23
N GLU A 152 -8.33 -20.91 3.34
CA GLU A 152 -9.75 -21.30 3.24
C GLU A 152 -10.05 -22.38 2.17
N THR A 153 -9.06 -22.79 1.37
CA THR A 153 -9.25 -23.85 0.38
C THR A 153 -9.39 -25.18 1.10
N GLU A 154 -10.49 -25.89 0.85
CA GLU A 154 -10.72 -27.24 1.35
C GLU A 154 -9.60 -28.17 0.82
N GLY A 155 -8.73 -28.63 1.73
CA GLY A 155 -7.51 -29.39 1.40
C GLY A 155 -6.20 -28.59 1.40
N GLY A 156 -6.24 -27.29 1.70
CA GLY A 156 -5.05 -26.53 2.09
C GLY A 156 -4.42 -27.09 3.36
N GLU A 157 -3.11 -26.84 3.56
CA GLU A 157 -2.41 -27.27 4.77
C GLU A 157 -3.02 -26.54 5.97
N HIS A 158 -3.93 -27.20 6.71
CA HIS A 158 -4.48 -26.68 7.96
C HIS A 158 -3.30 -26.34 8.89
N GLN A 159 -2.99 -25.05 9.03
CA GLN A 159 -1.94 -24.62 9.93
C GLN A 159 -2.45 -24.70 11.36
N SER A 160 -2.12 -25.81 12.03
CA SER A 160 -2.21 -25.87 13.48
C SER A 160 -1.14 -24.93 14.04
N LEU A 161 -1.59 -23.83 14.64
CA LEU A 161 -0.69 -23.04 15.48
C LEU A 161 -0.33 -23.93 16.67
N GLY A 162 0.96 -24.31 16.78
CA GLY A 162 1.47 -25.13 17.89
C GLY A 162 1.40 -24.47 19.28
N VAL A 163 0.73 -23.32 19.37
CA VAL A 163 0.57 -22.51 20.58
C VAL A 163 -0.90 -22.12 20.69
N SER A 164 -1.41 -22.09 21.93
CA SER A 164 -2.78 -21.66 22.20
C SER A 164 -3.02 -20.28 21.61
N GLY A 165 -4.15 -20.09 20.91
CA GLY A 165 -4.57 -18.80 20.37
C GLY A 165 -4.62 -17.71 21.45
N ASP A 166 -4.90 -18.10 22.70
CA ASP A 166 -4.90 -17.21 23.87
C ASP A 166 -3.55 -16.52 24.11
N ASN A 167 -2.43 -17.08 23.63
CA ASN A 167 -1.11 -16.47 23.79
C ASN A 167 -0.94 -15.20 22.95
N TYR A 168 -1.76 -15.00 21.92
CA TYR A 168 -1.73 -13.82 21.06
C TYR A 168 -2.63 -12.69 21.57
N PHE A 169 -3.45 -12.96 22.59
CA PHE A 169 -4.40 -11.98 23.12
C PHE A 169 -4.09 -11.66 24.58
N LYS A 170 -4.10 -10.37 24.91
CA LYS A 170 -4.05 -9.94 26.32
C LYS A 170 -5.44 -10.07 26.92
N LYS A 171 -5.66 -11.07 27.78
CA LYS A 171 -6.90 -11.20 28.57
C LYS A 171 -7.03 -9.99 29.52
N ILE A 172 -8.07 -9.17 29.31
CA ILE A 172 -8.32 -7.95 30.11
C ILE A 172 -9.13 -8.27 31.37
N ARG A 173 -10.27 -8.97 31.22
CA ARG A 173 -11.02 -9.59 32.33
C ARG A 173 -11.95 -10.69 31.83
N LEU A 174 -12.32 -11.59 32.73
CA LEU A 174 -13.35 -12.60 32.48
C LEU A 174 -14.75 -11.97 32.54
N LEU A 175 -15.59 -12.25 31.55
CA LEU A 175 -16.97 -11.73 31.48
C LEU A 175 -18.02 -12.74 31.94
N GLY A 176 -17.67 -14.03 31.95
CA GLY A 176 -18.52 -15.15 32.34
C GLY A 176 -17.80 -16.46 32.06
N GLN A 177 -18.33 -17.57 32.56
CA GLN A 177 -17.79 -18.91 32.35
C GLN A 177 -18.94 -19.87 32.05
N GLY A 178 -18.84 -20.59 30.93
CA GLY A 178 -19.76 -21.64 30.50
C GLY A 178 -19.09 -23.02 30.51
N GLY A 179 -19.87 -24.07 30.31
CA GLY A 179 -19.39 -25.47 30.37
C GLY A 179 -18.33 -25.86 29.34
N PHE A 180 -18.04 -24.99 28.37
CA PHE A 180 -17.02 -25.21 27.33
C PHE A 180 -16.03 -24.02 27.21
N GLY A 181 -16.04 -23.06 28.13
CA GLY A 181 -15.19 -21.86 28.11
C GLY A 181 -15.51 -20.85 29.19
#